data_AF-A0A897MVL2-F1
#
_entry.id   AF-A0A897MVL2-F1
#
_cell.length_a   1.000
_cell.length_b   1.000
_cell.length_c   1.000
_cell.angle_alpha   90.00
_cell.angle_beta   90.00
_cell.angle_gamma   90.00
#
_symmetry.space_group_name_H-M   'P 1'
#
loop_
_entity.id
_entity.type
_entity.pdbx_description
1 polymer ?
#
loop_
_entity_poly.entity_id
_entity_poly.type
_entity_poly.pdbx_seq_one_letter_code
_entity_poly.pdbx_strand_id
1 'polypeptide(L)'
;MSDDTSDTEEPADEIHGYSIERAAGEEPEEVESAIAGRMAPIGPEHSITDLKRTTDVIGSPVIRTASRTLTPFVVAFGIYLTLFGTDRPGGAFQGGVVMASAIVLIAISFGFRNTQEWLDARALAGMFLLGAGIFGAVAFGALVYGGAVLELFVFPLSVENMVKLVEVAIAALVTGVIIGLMFWIATGFQSGGEDA
;
A
#
# COMPACT_ATOMS: atom_id res chain seq x y z
N MET A 1 -70.91 5.27 -6.92
CA MET A 1 -70.53 5.77 -8.26
C MET A 1 -69.38 6.72 -8.01
N SER A 2 -68.21 6.40 -8.58
CA SER A 2 -67.12 7.31 -8.98
C SER A 2 -66.57 8.27 -7.91
N ASP A 3 -65.37 7.99 -7.38
CA ASP A 3 -64.08 8.51 -7.90
C ASP A 3 -63.78 9.88 -7.27
N ASP A 4 -62.55 10.33 -7.07
CA ASP A 4 -61.21 9.77 -7.19
C ASP A 4 -60.31 10.80 -6.50
N THR A 5 -59.18 10.29 -6.06
CA THR A 5 -57.98 10.89 -5.51
C THR A 5 -57.53 12.21 -6.17
N SER A 6 -56.83 13.05 -5.40
CA SER A 6 -55.36 13.15 -5.51
C SER A 6 -54.88 14.47 -4.89
N ASP A 7 -54.42 14.43 -3.64
CA ASP A 7 -53.34 15.31 -3.21
C ASP A 7 -52.19 14.39 -2.76
N THR A 8 -51.10 14.54 -3.50
CA THR A 8 -49.86 13.79 -3.42
C THR A 8 -49.10 14.15 -2.13
N GLU A 9 -49.09 13.25 -1.15
CA GLU A 9 -48.05 13.26 -0.11
C GLU A 9 -46.75 12.70 -0.71
N GLU A 10 -45.73 13.54 -0.81
CA GLU A 10 -44.35 13.10 -0.98
C GLU A 10 -43.97 12.18 0.19
N PRO A 11 -43.54 10.92 -0.04
CA PRO A 11 -43.01 10.11 1.04
C PRO A 11 -41.61 10.63 1.41
N ALA A 12 -41.50 11.02 2.67
CA ALA A 12 -40.27 11.36 3.36
C ALA A 12 -39.26 10.19 3.32
N ASP A 13 -37.99 10.57 3.17
CA ASP A 13 -36.80 9.83 3.59
C ASP A 13 -36.50 8.51 2.87
N GLU A 14 -36.36 8.57 1.54
CA GLU A 14 -35.62 7.58 0.77
C GLU A 14 -34.22 8.12 0.43
N ILE A 15 -33.18 7.66 1.13
CA ILE A 15 -31.77 7.90 0.75
C ILE A 15 -31.17 6.55 0.33
N HIS A 16 -30.81 6.42 -0.96
CA HIS A 16 -30.10 5.28 -1.53
C HIS A 16 -30.77 3.90 -1.38
N GLY A 17 -32.08 3.81 -1.64
CA GLY A 17 -32.76 2.52 -1.87
C GLY A 17 -32.80 1.59 -0.66
N TYR A 18 -32.56 2.13 0.54
CA TYR A 18 -32.77 1.43 1.80
C TYR A 18 -33.91 2.10 2.56
N SER A 19 -35.00 1.37 2.78
CA SER A 19 -36.07 1.74 3.70
C SER A 19 -35.56 1.54 5.12
N ILE A 20 -35.50 2.61 5.93
CA ILE A 20 -35.25 2.49 7.36
C ILE A 20 -36.57 2.06 8.01
N GLU A 21 -36.73 0.75 8.21
CA GLU A 21 -37.69 0.25 9.19
C GLU A 21 -37.21 0.74 10.56
N ARG A 22 -37.78 1.84 11.07
CA ARG A 22 -37.78 2.06 12.51
C ARG A 22 -38.50 0.87 13.10
N ALA A 23 -37.85 0.13 13.98
CA ALA A 23 -38.50 -0.87 14.82
C ALA A 23 -39.60 -0.17 15.64
N ALA A 24 -40.79 -0.09 15.04
CA ALA A 24 -41.97 0.53 15.59
C ALA A 24 -42.59 -0.53 16.52
N GLY A 25 -42.16 -0.52 17.78
CA GLY A 25 -42.75 -1.38 18.79
C GLY A 25 -41.93 -1.63 20.05
N GLU A 26 -40.66 -1.26 20.10
CA GLU A 26 -39.84 -1.48 21.29
C GLU A 26 -39.79 -0.18 22.12
N GLU A 27 -40.33 -0.25 23.34
CA GLU A 27 -40.31 0.86 24.29
C GLU A 27 -38.84 1.23 24.62
N PRO A 28 -38.50 2.52 24.77
CA PRO A 28 -37.13 2.98 24.90
C PRO A 28 -36.36 2.35 26.07
N GLU A 29 -37.04 1.95 27.17
CA GLU A 29 -36.38 1.23 28.28
C GLU A 29 -35.91 -0.17 27.91
N GLU A 30 -36.59 -0.86 26.98
CA GLU A 30 -36.24 -2.22 26.57
C GLU A 30 -35.03 -2.21 25.62
N VAL A 31 -34.96 -1.19 24.76
CA VAL A 31 -33.79 -0.92 23.90
C VAL A 31 -32.60 -0.47 24.73
N GLU A 32 -32.80 0.37 25.74
CA GLU A 32 -31.72 0.84 26.63
C GLU A 32 -31.21 -0.30 27.54
N SER A 33 -32.09 -1.16 28.04
CA SER A 33 -31.73 -2.41 28.76
C SER A 33 -31.00 -3.41 27.86
N ALA A 34 -31.43 -3.56 26.60
CA ALA A 34 -30.77 -4.43 25.62
C ALA A 34 -29.39 -3.90 25.20
N ILE A 35 -29.24 -2.57 25.10
CA ILE A 35 -27.95 -1.90 24.83
C ILE A 35 -27.07 -1.97 26.09
N ALA A 36 -27.60 -1.73 27.29
CA ALA A 36 -26.88 -1.85 28.56
C ALA A 36 -26.41 -3.28 28.83
N GLY A 37 -27.22 -4.29 28.47
CA GLY A 37 -26.85 -5.70 28.54
C GLY A 37 -25.78 -6.11 27.53
N ARG A 38 -25.69 -5.41 26.38
CA ARG A 38 -24.59 -5.54 25.40
C ARG A 38 -23.38 -4.68 25.73
N MET A 39 -23.56 -3.69 26.58
CA MET A 39 -22.53 -2.76 27.08
C MET A 39 -22.16 -3.15 28.52
N ALA A 40 -22.02 -4.44 28.78
CA ALA A 40 -21.38 -4.93 29.98
C ALA A 40 -19.95 -4.35 30.04
N PRO A 41 -19.50 -3.84 31.21
CA PRO A 41 -18.16 -3.27 31.34
C PRO A 41 -17.14 -4.30 30.85
N ILE A 42 -16.20 -3.85 30.00
CA ILE A 42 -15.12 -4.69 29.46
C ILE A 42 -14.31 -5.22 30.66
N GLY A 43 -14.67 -6.41 31.12
CA GLY A 43 -14.01 -7.10 32.20
C GLY A 43 -12.60 -7.52 31.77
N PRO A 44 -11.64 -7.60 32.71
CA PRO A 44 -10.25 -7.92 32.41
C PRO A 44 -10.06 -9.27 31.70
N GLU A 45 -11.05 -10.17 31.72
CA GLU A 45 -11.01 -11.45 30.99
C GLU A 45 -11.10 -11.35 29.46
N HIS A 46 -11.64 -10.25 28.89
CA HIS A 46 -11.76 -10.12 27.42
C HIS A 46 -10.47 -9.61 26.76
N SER A 47 -9.50 -9.13 27.53
CA SER A 47 -8.24 -8.58 27.01
C SER A 47 -7.26 -9.67 26.53
N ILE A 48 -7.15 -10.80 27.25
CA ILE A 48 -6.09 -11.79 26.97
C ILE A 48 -6.42 -12.69 25.77
N THR A 49 -7.71 -12.99 25.55
CA THR A 49 -8.14 -13.86 24.44
C THR A 49 -8.09 -13.13 23.09
N ASP A 50 -8.40 -11.83 23.05
CA ASP A 50 -8.27 -11.00 21.84
C ASP A 50 -6.81 -10.69 21.49
N LEU A 51 -5.95 -10.49 22.49
CA LEU A 51 -4.50 -10.38 22.28
C LEU A 51 -3.90 -11.68 21.70
N LYS A 52 -4.37 -12.84 22.18
CA LYS A 52 -3.98 -14.14 21.61
C LYS A 52 -4.44 -14.31 20.17
N ARG A 53 -5.70 -13.95 19.86
CA ARG A 53 -6.26 -14.07 18.50
C ARG A 53 -5.50 -13.19 17.50
N THR A 54 -5.12 -11.98 17.89
CA THR A 54 -4.32 -11.06 17.04
C THR A 54 -2.90 -11.59 16.80
N THR A 55 -2.29 -12.22 17.82
CA THR A 55 -0.96 -12.84 17.70
C THR A 55 -0.98 -14.08 16.81
N ASP A 56 -2.06 -14.88 16.86
CA ASP A 56 -2.24 -16.08 16.02
C ASP A 56 -2.33 -15.74 14.52
N VAL A 57 -2.87 -14.57 14.15
CA VAL A 57 -2.94 -14.14 12.74
C VAL A 57 -1.54 -13.90 12.16
N ILE A 58 -0.64 -13.24 12.89
CA ILE A 58 0.75 -12.98 12.44
C ILE A 58 1.60 -14.28 12.40
N GLY A 59 1.17 -15.31 13.14
CA GLY A 59 1.72 -16.67 13.11
C GLY A 59 1.07 -17.63 12.11
N SER A 60 0.01 -17.23 11.40
CA SER A 60 -0.82 -18.16 10.63
C SER A 60 -0.05 -18.80 9.46
N PRO A 61 0.01 -20.15 9.38
CA PRO A 61 0.62 -20.85 8.26
C PRO A 61 -0.03 -20.50 6.91
N VAL A 62 -1.33 -20.18 6.91
CA VAL A 62 -2.08 -19.80 5.71
C VAL A 62 -1.58 -18.47 5.17
N ILE A 63 -1.43 -17.45 6.02
CA ILE A 63 -0.94 -16.12 5.61
C ILE A 63 0.50 -16.19 5.12
N ARG A 64 1.37 -16.94 5.80
CA ARG A 64 2.77 -17.16 5.38
C ARG A 64 2.87 -17.88 4.04
N THR A 65 2.02 -18.88 3.80
CA THR A 65 2.01 -19.62 2.53
C THR A 65 1.45 -18.77 1.40
N ALA A 66 0.35 -18.05 1.64
CA ALA A 66 -0.28 -17.18 0.66
C ALA A 66 0.65 -16.03 0.26
N SER A 67 1.25 -15.32 1.23
CA SER A 67 2.21 -14.24 0.97
C SER A 67 3.41 -14.72 0.15
N ARG A 68 4.08 -15.80 0.58
CA ARG A 68 5.21 -16.39 -0.16
C ARG A 68 4.85 -16.80 -1.59
N THR A 69 3.63 -17.30 -1.79
CA THR A 69 3.14 -17.70 -3.12
C THR A 69 2.84 -16.50 -4.00
N LEU A 70 2.23 -15.44 -3.45
CA LEU A 70 1.84 -14.24 -4.18
C LEU A 70 3.02 -13.33 -4.53
N THR A 71 4.01 -13.21 -3.64
CA THR A 71 5.18 -12.32 -3.83
C THR A 71 5.79 -12.36 -5.24
N PRO A 72 6.16 -13.53 -5.83
CA PRO A 72 6.75 -13.56 -7.16
C PRO A 72 5.81 -13.01 -8.25
N PHE A 73 4.48 -13.21 -8.12
CA PHE A 73 3.51 -12.67 -9.08
C PHE A 73 3.37 -11.16 -8.94
N VAL A 74 3.35 -10.64 -7.71
CA VAL A 74 3.29 -9.19 -7.46
C VAL A 74 4.55 -8.50 -7.99
N VAL A 75 5.74 -9.08 -7.75
CA VAL A 75 7.00 -8.55 -8.29
C VAL A 75 7.00 -8.60 -9.83
N ALA A 76 6.59 -9.71 -10.44
CA ALA A 76 6.50 -9.83 -11.89
C ALA A 76 5.53 -8.79 -12.50
N PHE A 77 4.39 -8.55 -11.84
CA PHE A 77 3.44 -7.54 -12.24
C PHE A 77 4.03 -6.12 -12.11
N GLY A 78 4.77 -5.84 -11.03
CA GLY A 78 5.49 -4.56 -10.87
C GLY A 78 6.52 -4.33 -11.98
N ILE A 79 7.28 -5.37 -12.36
CA ILE A 79 8.21 -5.33 -13.50
C ILE A 79 7.46 -5.05 -14.81
N TYR A 80 6.31 -5.71 -15.03
CA TYR A 80 5.46 -5.44 -16.20
C TYR A 80 5.00 -3.98 -16.26
N LEU A 81 4.52 -3.42 -15.14
CA LEU A 81 4.11 -2.01 -15.08
C LEU A 81 5.26 -1.05 -15.39
N THR A 82 6.48 -1.39 -14.96
CA THR A 82 7.68 -0.61 -15.26
C THR A 82 8.07 -0.68 -16.74
N LEU A 83 8.10 -1.87 -17.35
CA LEU A 83 8.64 -2.05 -18.71
C LEU A 83 7.68 -1.63 -19.82
N PHE A 84 6.39 -1.58 -19.55
CA PHE A 84 5.33 -1.28 -20.53
C PHE A 84 4.56 0.01 -20.21
N GLY A 85 5.08 0.84 -19.29
CA GLY A 85 4.43 2.08 -18.85
C GLY A 85 4.38 3.20 -19.90
N THR A 86 5.18 3.11 -20.95
CA THR A 86 5.17 4.08 -22.06
C THR A 86 3.95 3.97 -22.95
N ASP A 87 3.45 2.74 -23.15
CA ASP A 87 2.39 2.44 -24.11
C ASP A 87 1.06 2.10 -23.42
N ARG A 88 1.08 1.81 -22.12
CA ARG A 88 -0.06 1.33 -21.34
C ARG A 88 -0.11 2.06 -19.98
N PRO A 89 -1.29 2.12 -19.33
CA PRO A 89 -1.38 2.63 -17.95
C PRO A 89 -0.39 1.89 -17.04
N GLY A 90 0.48 2.65 -16.38
CA GLY A 90 1.60 2.10 -15.63
C GLY A 90 2.72 3.12 -15.44
N GLY A 91 3.96 2.62 -15.40
CA GLY A 91 5.17 3.43 -15.33
C GLY A 91 6.07 3.04 -14.16
N ALA A 92 7.26 3.59 -14.19
CA ALA A 92 8.33 3.33 -13.23
C ALA A 92 7.92 3.48 -11.77
N PHE A 93 7.24 4.57 -11.42
CA PHE A 93 6.82 4.83 -10.04
C PHE A 93 5.82 3.78 -9.55
N GLN A 94 4.77 3.51 -10.33
CA GLN A 94 3.73 2.56 -9.97
C GLN A 94 4.29 1.13 -9.87
N GLY A 95 5.10 0.72 -10.84
CA GLY A 95 5.80 -0.57 -10.80
C GLY A 95 6.73 -0.69 -9.58
N GLY A 96 7.47 0.37 -9.27
CA GLY A 96 8.33 0.46 -8.09
C GLY A 96 7.58 0.29 -6.77
N VAL A 97 6.42 0.94 -6.63
CA VAL A 97 5.52 0.82 -5.48
C VAL A 97 4.97 -0.61 -5.34
N VAL A 98 4.55 -1.22 -6.45
CA VAL A 98 4.03 -2.60 -6.46
C VAL A 98 5.11 -3.61 -6.06
N MET A 99 6.34 -3.45 -6.55
CA MET A 99 7.46 -4.30 -6.12
C MET A 99 7.78 -4.12 -4.62
N ALA A 100 7.75 -2.89 -4.12
CA ALA A 100 7.96 -2.61 -2.70
C ALA A 100 6.85 -3.21 -1.83
N SER A 101 5.58 -3.14 -2.26
CA SER A 101 4.46 -3.69 -1.50
C SER A 101 4.55 -5.21 -1.34
N ALA A 102 5.14 -5.92 -2.31
CA ALA A 102 5.43 -7.35 -2.18
C ALA A 102 6.38 -7.66 -1.02
N ILE A 103 7.35 -6.78 -0.77
CA ILE A 103 8.29 -6.88 0.35
C ILE A 103 7.62 -6.50 1.67
N VAL A 104 6.78 -5.46 1.67
CA VAL A 104 5.96 -5.10 2.83
C VAL A 104 5.03 -6.25 3.24
N LEU A 105 4.41 -6.93 2.27
CA LEU A 105 3.59 -8.12 2.50
C LEU A 105 4.38 -9.24 3.20
N ILE A 106 5.62 -9.48 2.78
CA ILE A 106 6.51 -10.45 3.45
C ILE A 106 6.84 -9.98 4.87
N ALA A 107 7.15 -8.69 5.07
CA ALA A 107 7.45 -8.13 6.38
C ALA A 107 6.31 -8.31 7.39
N ILE A 108 5.07 -8.07 6.95
CA ILE A 108 3.86 -8.25 7.77
C ILE A 108 3.60 -9.75 8.05
N SER A 109 3.87 -10.62 7.08
CA SER A 109 3.54 -12.06 7.17
C SER A 109 4.57 -12.89 7.96
N PHE A 110 5.85 -12.54 7.87
CA PHE A 110 6.96 -13.29 8.48
C PHE A 110 7.58 -12.57 9.68
N GLY A 111 7.16 -11.34 9.95
CA GLY A 111 7.72 -10.46 10.95
C GLY A 111 8.85 -9.59 10.38
N PHE A 112 8.90 -8.37 10.89
CA PHE A 112 9.81 -7.32 10.44
C PHE A 112 11.29 -7.67 10.67
N ARG A 113 11.65 -8.21 11.84
CA ARG A 113 13.02 -8.61 12.18
C ARG A 113 13.58 -9.69 11.24
N ASN A 114 12.81 -10.74 11.00
CA ASN A 114 13.20 -11.82 10.07
C ASN A 114 13.39 -11.30 8.65
N THR A 115 12.55 -10.34 8.23
CA THR A 115 12.64 -9.76 6.89
C THR A 115 13.84 -8.82 6.77
N GLN A 116 14.18 -8.10 7.84
CA GLN A 116 15.39 -7.27 7.91
C GLN A 116 16.67 -8.11 7.87
N GLU A 117 16.68 -9.28 8.49
CA GLU A 117 17.81 -10.22 8.42
C GLU A 117 17.98 -10.82 7.02
N TRP A 118 16.88 -11.00 6.28
CA TRP A 118 16.90 -11.48 4.91
C TRP A 118 17.32 -10.41 3.90
N LEU A 119 16.98 -9.14 4.15
CA LEU A 119 17.29 -8.02 3.26
C LEU A 119 18.59 -7.34 3.65
N ASP A 120 19.57 -7.33 2.74
CA ASP A 120 20.78 -6.54 2.92
C ASP A 120 20.46 -5.04 2.78
N ALA A 121 20.55 -4.30 3.89
CA ALA A 121 20.37 -2.85 3.90
C ALA A 121 21.30 -2.12 2.92
N ARG A 122 22.51 -2.65 2.67
CA ARG A 122 23.43 -2.10 1.67
C ARG A 122 22.92 -2.33 0.25
N ALA A 123 22.26 -3.45 -0.01
CA ALA A 123 21.65 -3.72 -1.31
C ALA A 123 20.47 -2.76 -1.57
N LEU A 124 19.64 -2.47 -0.56
CA LEU A 124 18.55 -1.48 -0.68
C LEU A 124 19.09 -0.06 -0.92
N ALA A 125 20.08 0.36 -0.13
CA ALA A 125 20.75 1.64 -0.33
C ALA A 125 21.44 1.70 -1.70
N GLY A 126 22.06 0.60 -2.13
CA GLY A 126 22.65 0.44 -3.46
C GLY A 126 21.61 0.57 -4.56
N MET A 127 20.42 -0.02 -4.41
CA MET A 127 19.30 0.10 -5.35
C MET A 127 18.85 1.55 -5.52
N PHE A 128 18.72 2.27 -4.40
CA PHE A 128 18.40 3.70 -4.39
C PHE A 128 19.48 4.52 -5.09
N LEU A 129 20.74 4.38 -4.67
CA LEU A 129 21.87 5.13 -5.21
C LEU A 129 22.11 4.82 -6.69
N LEU A 130 21.95 3.57 -7.11
CA LEU A 130 22.10 3.16 -8.49
C LEU A 130 20.97 3.72 -9.35
N GLY A 131 19.72 3.64 -8.90
CA GLY A 131 18.58 4.24 -9.60
C GLY A 131 18.72 5.76 -9.74
N ALA A 132 19.04 6.46 -8.64
CA ALA A 132 19.27 7.90 -8.63
C ALA A 132 20.49 8.30 -9.48
N GLY A 133 21.56 7.52 -9.40
CA GLY A 133 22.79 7.71 -10.14
C GLY A 133 22.59 7.54 -11.65
N ILE A 134 21.89 6.49 -12.08
CA ILE A 134 21.57 6.29 -13.51
C ILE A 134 20.65 7.40 -14.01
N PHE A 135 19.61 7.74 -13.26
CA PHE A 135 18.71 8.84 -13.63
C PHE A 135 19.47 10.16 -13.79
N GLY A 136 20.31 10.51 -12.81
CA GLY A 136 21.16 11.71 -12.86
C GLY A 136 22.16 11.65 -14.01
N ALA A 137 22.81 10.51 -14.24
CA ALA A 137 23.75 10.31 -15.34
C ALA A 137 23.09 10.48 -16.71
N VAL A 138 21.86 9.99 -16.90
CA VAL A 138 21.10 10.23 -18.14
C VAL A 138 20.70 11.70 -18.26
N ALA A 139 20.19 12.31 -17.18
CA ALA A 139 19.75 13.70 -17.18
C ALA A 139 20.87 14.68 -17.53
N PHE A 140 22.02 14.56 -16.86
CA PHE A 140 23.18 15.43 -17.08
C PHE A 140 24.07 14.97 -18.23
N GLY A 141 24.06 13.67 -18.56
CA GLY A 141 24.77 13.13 -19.71
C GLY A 141 24.32 13.75 -21.03
N ALA A 142 23.03 14.10 -21.15
CA ALA A 142 22.51 14.79 -22.32
C ALA A 142 23.24 16.12 -22.62
N LEU A 143 23.71 16.85 -21.58
CA LEU A 143 24.50 18.06 -21.74
C LEU A 143 25.85 17.80 -22.41
N VAL A 144 26.48 16.66 -22.11
CA VAL A 144 27.76 16.24 -22.71
C VAL A 144 27.60 15.97 -24.21
N TYR A 145 26.41 15.52 -24.62
CA TYR A 145 26.04 15.32 -26.03
C TYR A 145 25.51 16.60 -26.71
N GLY A 146 25.53 17.75 -26.03
CA GLY A 146 25.09 19.04 -26.58
C GLY A 146 23.58 19.28 -26.57
N GLY A 147 22.80 18.42 -25.89
CA GLY A 147 21.37 18.64 -25.64
C GLY A 147 21.08 19.40 -24.34
N ALA A 148 19.80 19.62 -24.06
CA ALA A 148 19.32 20.08 -22.76
C ALA A 148 19.27 18.94 -21.72
N VAL A 149 19.03 19.28 -20.45
CA VAL A 149 18.86 18.29 -19.38
C VAL A 149 17.70 17.35 -19.72
N LEU A 150 17.94 16.04 -19.61
CA LEU A 150 16.97 14.97 -19.87
C LEU A 150 16.51 14.88 -21.35
N GLU A 151 17.26 15.48 -22.27
CA GLU A 151 17.00 15.36 -23.71
C GLU A 151 17.44 13.97 -24.20
N LEU A 152 16.50 13.04 -24.40
CA LEU A 152 16.84 11.64 -24.64
C LEU A 152 17.27 11.32 -26.08
N PHE A 153 16.93 12.18 -27.05
CA PHE A 153 17.20 11.93 -28.47
C PHE A 153 18.64 12.25 -28.91
N VAL A 154 19.44 12.88 -28.05
CA VAL A 154 20.86 13.17 -28.32
C VAL A 154 21.76 11.95 -28.12
N PHE A 155 21.25 10.92 -27.43
CA PHE A 155 22.00 9.70 -27.18
C PHE A 155 21.98 8.74 -28.39
N PRO A 156 23.00 7.86 -28.53
CA PRO A 156 23.10 6.94 -29.67
C PRO A 156 22.12 5.76 -29.65
N LEU A 157 21.28 5.61 -28.63
CA LEU A 157 20.25 4.57 -28.55
C LEU A 157 18.90 5.12 -29.00
N SER A 158 17.95 4.24 -29.33
CA SER A 158 16.57 4.67 -29.59
C SER A 158 15.96 5.34 -28.36
N VAL A 159 15.11 6.34 -28.59
CA VAL A 159 14.40 7.06 -27.52
C VAL A 159 13.62 6.09 -26.65
N GLU A 160 12.97 5.08 -27.25
CA GLU A 160 12.26 4.02 -26.53
C GLU A 160 13.16 3.29 -25.52
N ASN A 161 14.37 2.91 -25.93
CA ASN A 161 15.32 2.23 -25.04
C ASN A 161 15.83 3.15 -23.93
N MET A 162 16.01 4.44 -24.23
CA MET A 162 16.40 5.44 -23.22
C MET A 162 15.28 5.69 -22.20
N VAL A 163 14.03 5.76 -22.64
CA VAL A 163 12.87 5.87 -21.74
C VAL A 163 12.79 4.64 -20.85
N LYS A 164 12.90 3.42 -21.41
CA LYS A 164 12.90 2.19 -20.61
C LYS A 164 14.04 2.12 -19.59
N LEU A 165 15.24 2.57 -19.96
CA LEU A 165 16.39 2.66 -19.04
C LEU A 165 16.06 3.58 -17.85
N VAL A 166 15.52 4.76 -18.13
CA VAL A 166 15.08 5.72 -17.12
C VAL A 166 13.96 5.13 -16.25
N GLU A 167 13.01 4.42 -16.85
CA GLU A 167 11.93 3.78 -16.10
C GLU A 167 12.43 2.71 -15.14
N VAL A 168 13.37 1.85 -15.58
CA VAL A 168 13.98 0.84 -14.70
C VAL A 168 14.77 1.51 -13.57
N ALA A 169 15.50 2.58 -13.86
CA ALA A 169 16.25 3.33 -12.86
C ALA A 169 15.34 3.96 -11.80
N ILE A 170 14.25 4.60 -12.22
CA ILE A 170 13.27 5.19 -11.31
C ILE A 170 12.54 4.10 -10.51
N ALA A 171 12.18 2.97 -11.12
CA ALA A 171 11.52 1.88 -10.42
C ALA A 171 12.43 1.30 -9.30
N ALA A 172 13.71 1.07 -9.60
CA ALA A 172 14.70 0.63 -8.62
C ALA A 172 14.85 1.65 -7.46
N LEU A 173 14.93 2.94 -7.80
CA LEU A 173 14.96 4.03 -6.83
C LEU A 173 13.73 3.99 -5.91
N VAL A 174 12.54 3.97 -6.48
CA VAL A 174 11.26 4.00 -5.74
C VAL A 174 11.12 2.76 -4.85
N THR A 175 11.43 1.58 -5.38
CA THR A 175 11.41 0.34 -4.58
C THR A 175 12.37 0.42 -3.40
N GLY A 176 13.61 0.85 -3.63
CA GLY A 176 14.61 1.02 -2.57
C GLY A 176 14.17 2.00 -1.48
N VAL A 177 13.62 3.16 -1.88
CA VAL A 177 13.13 4.18 -0.93
C VAL A 177 11.97 3.67 -0.10
N ILE A 178 10.94 3.07 -0.70
CA ILE A 178 9.76 2.63 0.04
C ILE A 178 10.12 1.54 1.03
N ILE A 179 10.93 0.56 0.62
CA ILE A 179 11.37 -0.50 1.51
C ILE A 179 12.24 0.10 2.64
N GLY A 180 13.21 0.96 2.30
CA GLY A 180 14.07 1.62 3.28
C GLY A 180 13.28 2.45 4.30
N LEU A 181 12.30 3.23 3.85
CA LEU A 181 11.40 4.01 4.71
C LEU A 181 10.55 3.10 5.60
N MET A 182 10.02 2.00 5.06
CA MET A 182 9.27 1.02 5.84
C MET A 182 10.15 0.46 6.96
N PHE A 183 11.42 0.13 6.69
CA PHE A 183 12.34 -0.32 7.73
C PHE A 183 12.65 0.74 8.76
N TRP A 184 12.94 1.95 8.31
CA TRP A 184 13.25 3.07 9.19
C TRP A 184 12.10 3.40 10.15
N ILE A 185 10.86 3.39 9.67
CA ILE A 185 9.66 3.58 10.50
C ILE A 185 9.52 2.44 11.50
N ALA A 186 9.70 1.19 11.06
CA ALA A 186 9.48 0.02 11.90
C ALA A 186 10.59 -0.23 12.93
N THR A 187 11.82 0.28 12.73
CA THR A 187 12.88 0.25 13.75
C THR A 187 12.68 1.28 14.87
N GLY A 188 11.80 2.26 14.67
CA GLY A 188 11.63 3.42 15.54
C GLY A 188 12.84 4.37 15.47
N PHE A 189 12.63 5.65 15.77
CA PHE A 189 13.71 6.62 15.93
C PHE A 189 14.50 6.30 17.20
N GLN A 190 15.46 5.38 17.13
CA GLN A 190 16.39 5.15 18.24
C GLN A 190 17.31 6.38 18.36
N SER A 191 16.92 7.27 19.28
CA SER A 191 17.73 8.25 20.01
C SER A 191 18.88 8.90 19.22
N GLY A 192 18.59 10.04 18.59
CA GLY A 192 19.60 11.08 18.42
C GLY A 192 19.80 11.80 19.75
N GLY A 193 20.81 11.42 20.51
CA GLY A 193 21.21 12.14 21.72
C GLY A 193 21.81 11.22 22.77
N GLU A 194 23.10 10.94 22.63
CA GLU A 194 24.09 10.68 23.69
C GLU A 194 25.34 10.21 22.96
N ASP A 195 26.18 11.18 22.57
CA ASP A 195 27.63 11.10 22.29
C ASP A 195 28.03 12.31 21.43
N ALA A 196 27.93 13.50 22.04
CA ALA A 196 28.61 14.73 21.62
C ALA A 196 29.09 15.47 22.86
#